data_AF-A0A7S1RIU7-F1
#
_entry.id   AF-A0A7S1RIU7-F1
#
_cell.length_a   1.000
_cell.length_b   1.000
_cell.length_c   1.000
_cell.angle_alpha   90.00
_cell.angle_beta   90.00
_cell.angle_gamma   90.00
#
_symmetry.space_group_name_H-M   'P 1'
#
loop_
_entity.id
_entity.type
_entity.pdbx_description
1 polymer ?
#
loop_
_entity_poly.entity_id
_entity_poly.type
_entity_poly.pdbx_seq_one_letter_code
_entity_poly.pdbx_strand_id
1 'polypeptide(L)'
;MAPADAGSGARRAGGEPPLPLPPPTDMWHIGKLRWFGTLLPVVYVWILPLLANTGFVHKCHNWPRCKSTGASVSDFIANTHATGGMAAVFFFPSLHMWQNVEHIRQHRCVLPTLVAFQLCFGLFLMCPVSEVPSLHGLTVNLFCISALVHYGITLRFCAEHRYRQCQVLLCIAIATFAMIFLLAVISRFDDTFIPQHCPWLFYISEAIGLSSMAVFPMMWYLAQSASGEDGGASSPTRELAAGLSAGHLQS
;
A
#
# COMPACT_ATOMS: atom_id res chain seq x y z
N MET A 1 -26.70 22.29 -44.53
CA MET A 1 -27.11 23.25 -43.48
C MET A 1 -28.59 22.97 -43.22
N ALA A 2 -28.89 22.30 -42.12
CA ALA A 2 -30.26 22.02 -41.67
C ALA A 2 -30.29 22.22 -40.15
N PRO A 3 -31.17 23.09 -39.61
CA PRO A 3 -31.33 23.28 -38.17
C PRO A 3 -32.52 22.47 -37.66
N ALA A 4 -32.31 21.65 -36.63
CA ALA A 4 -33.30 20.99 -35.79
C ALA A 4 -32.51 20.22 -34.71
N ASP A 5 -32.84 20.16 -33.42
CA ASP A 5 -34.08 20.48 -32.73
C ASP A 5 -33.74 20.88 -31.29
N ALA A 6 -34.34 21.97 -30.82
CA ALA A 6 -34.39 22.35 -29.42
C ALA A 6 -35.51 21.55 -28.74
N GLY A 7 -35.18 20.36 -28.21
CA GLY A 7 -36.13 19.42 -27.65
C GLY A 7 -36.01 19.23 -26.13
N SER A 8 -36.91 19.92 -25.41
CA SER A 8 -37.64 19.44 -24.23
C SER A 8 -36.87 19.10 -22.94
N GLY A 9 -37.02 19.99 -21.95
CA GLY A 9 -36.62 19.79 -20.57
C GLY A 9 -37.48 18.75 -19.84
N ALA A 10 -36.85 17.63 -19.46
CA ALA A 10 -37.42 16.68 -18.54
C ALA A 10 -37.15 17.11 -17.08
N ARG A 11 -38.19 17.64 -16.43
CA ARG A 11 -38.27 17.82 -14.97
C ARG A 11 -38.10 16.46 -14.28
N ARG A 12 -36.95 16.19 -13.67
CA ARG A 12 -36.85 15.19 -12.59
C ARG A 12 -37.20 15.86 -11.27
N ALA A 13 -38.49 16.09 -11.06
CA ALA A 13 -39.05 16.46 -9.76
C ALA A 13 -39.43 15.15 -9.04
N GLY A 14 -38.48 14.60 -8.31
CA GLY A 14 -38.63 13.37 -7.54
C GLY A 14 -37.42 13.20 -6.65
N GLY A 15 -37.10 14.22 -5.87
CA GLY A 15 -36.06 14.14 -4.86
C GLY A 15 -36.54 13.21 -3.76
N GLU A 16 -36.04 11.97 -3.75
CA GLU A 16 -36.13 11.14 -2.56
C GLU A 16 -35.50 11.93 -1.39
N PRO A 17 -36.18 11.97 -0.23
CA PRO A 17 -35.61 12.62 0.94
C PRO A 17 -34.27 11.95 1.26
N PRO A 18 -33.22 12.74 1.56
CA PRO A 18 -31.91 12.19 1.91
C PRO A 18 -32.08 11.22 3.08
N LEU A 19 -31.58 9.99 2.90
CA LEU A 19 -31.60 8.97 3.93
C LEU A 19 -30.93 9.52 5.21
N PRO A 20 -31.52 9.26 6.40
CA PRO A 20 -30.94 9.70 7.66
C PRO A 20 -29.53 9.14 7.80
N LEU A 21 -28.57 10.00 8.12
CA LEU A 21 -27.18 9.60 8.35
C LEU A 21 -27.13 8.60 9.51
N PRO A 22 -26.31 7.54 9.39
CA PRO A 22 -26.16 6.56 10.47
C PRO A 22 -25.62 7.24 11.74
N PRO A 23 -25.99 6.75 12.93
CA PRO A 23 -25.59 7.35 14.18
C PRO A 23 -24.05 7.30 14.39
N PRO A 24 -23.47 8.30 15.07
CA PRO A 24 -22.02 8.47 15.22
C PRO A 24 -21.29 7.37 16.02
N THR A 25 -22.01 6.39 16.58
CA THR A 25 -21.44 5.29 17.37
C THR A 25 -20.61 4.31 16.54
N ASP A 26 -20.78 4.26 15.21
CA ASP A 26 -20.09 3.30 14.35
C ASP A 26 -18.63 3.69 14.03
N MET A 27 -18.26 4.97 14.18
CA MET A 27 -16.93 5.47 13.80
C MET A 27 -15.81 4.87 14.67
N TRP A 28 -16.07 4.60 15.95
CA TRP A 28 -15.07 4.08 16.88
C TRP A 28 -14.66 2.63 16.57
N HIS A 29 -15.63 1.79 16.21
CA HIS A 29 -15.37 0.39 15.87
C HIS A 29 -14.55 0.26 14.59
N ILE A 30 -14.83 1.10 13.58
CA ILE A 30 -14.09 1.13 12.32
C ILE A 30 -12.64 1.56 12.55
N GLY A 31 -12.40 2.57 13.39
CA GLY A 31 -11.05 3.02 13.74
C GLY A 31 -10.20 1.92 14.39
N LYS A 32 -10.79 1.16 15.32
CA LYS A 32 -10.12 0.01 15.95
C LYS A 32 -9.77 -1.08 14.95
N LEU A 33 -10.71 -1.48 14.11
CA LEU A 33 -10.48 -2.53 13.11
C LEU A 33 -9.35 -2.16 12.15
N ARG A 34 -9.30 -0.89 11.71
CA ARG A 34 -8.21 -0.37 10.88
C ARG A 34 -6.87 -0.48 11.59
N TRP A 35 -6.79 -0.08 12.85
CA TRP A 35 -5.56 -0.19 13.64
C TRP A 35 -5.09 -1.64 13.78
N PHE A 36 -5.99 -2.56 14.14
CA PHE A 36 -5.66 -3.97 14.27
C PHE A 36 -5.18 -4.57 12.94
N GLY A 37 -5.90 -4.31 11.84
CA GLY A 37 -5.52 -4.81 10.53
C GLY A 37 -4.22 -4.21 9.97
N THR A 38 -3.83 -3.02 10.44
CA THR A 38 -2.52 -2.40 10.11
C THR A 38 -1.38 -3.04 10.90
N LEU A 39 -1.58 -3.24 12.21
CA LEU A 39 -0.55 -3.75 13.11
C LEU A 39 -0.29 -5.25 12.91
N LEU A 40 -1.33 -6.02 12.56
CA LEU A 40 -1.24 -7.46 12.44
C LEU A 40 -0.14 -7.96 11.48
N PRO A 41 -0.03 -7.48 10.21
CA PRO A 41 1.04 -7.90 9.30
C PRO A 41 2.43 -7.49 9.80
N VAL A 42 2.55 -6.31 10.41
CA VAL A 42 3.82 -5.84 11.00
C VAL A 42 4.24 -6.80 12.11
N VAL A 43 3.38 -6.97 13.13
CA VAL A 43 3.66 -7.87 14.25
C VAL A 43 3.98 -9.28 13.75
N TYR A 44 3.19 -9.82 12.82
CA TYR A 44 3.39 -11.15 12.26
C TYR A 44 4.80 -11.33 11.68
N VAL A 45 5.25 -10.42 10.82
CA VAL A 45 6.58 -10.51 10.19
C VAL A 45 7.69 -10.43 11.23
N TRP A 46 7.56 -9.57 12.25
CA TRP A 46 8.56 -9.40 13.30
C TRP A 46 8.61 -10.56 14.32
N ILE A 47 7.51 -11.31 14.50
CA ILE A 47 7.47 -12.47 15.41
C ILE A 47 7.83 -13.80 14.73
N LEU A 48 8.03 -13.85 13.41
CA LEU A 48 8.41 -15.08 12.69
C LEU A 48 9.58 -15.83 13.37
N PRO A 49 10.67 -15.19 13.83
CA PRO A 49 11.76 -15.89 14.53
C PRO A 49 11.33 -16.58 15.82
N LEU A 50 10.35 -16.01 16.54
CA LEU A 50 9.80 -16.61 17.76
C LEU A 50 8.88 -17.78 17.42
N LEU A 51 8.03 -17.63 16.40
CA LEU A 51 7.17 -18.71 15.87
C LEU A 51 7.99 -19.88 15.33
N ALA A 52 9.26 -19.65 14.98
CA ALA A 52 10.17 -20.68 14.52
C ALA A 52 10.52 -21.68 15.64
N ASN A 53 10.39 -21.29 16.91
CA ASN A 53 10.61 -22.19 18.05
C ASN A 53 9.42 -23.12 18.33
N THR A 54 8.24 -22.81 17.78
CA THR A 54 7.04 -23.65 17.94
C THR A 54 6.85 -24.64 16.79
N GLY A 55 7.71 -24.58 15.76
CA GLY A 55 7.55 -25.35 14.52
C GLY A 55 6.50 -24.78 13.56
N PHE A 56 5.96 -23.59 13.81
CA PHE A 56 4.96 -22.97 12.94
C PHE A 56 5.56 -22.50 11.61
N VAL A 57 6.76 -21.91 11.66
CA VAL A 57 7.49 -21.42 10.47
C VAL A 57 8.68 -22.34 10.15
N HIS A 58 9.14 -22.31 8.90
CA HIS A 58 10.29 -23.10 8.45
C HIS A 58 11.60 -22.49 8.99
N LYS A 59 12.57 -23.35 9.30
CA LYS A 59 13.96 -22.97 9.63
C LYS A 59 14.90 -23.69 8.68
N CYS A 60 15.83 -22.95 8.10
CA CYS A 60 16.95 -23.56 7.39
C CYS A 60 17.83 -24.39 8.34
N HIS A 61 18.61 -25.33 7.78
CA HIS A 61 19.45 -26.26 8.57
C HIS A 61 20.45 -25.55 9.50
N ASN A 62 21.07 -24.46 9.07
CA ASN A 62 22.12 -23.74 9.81
C ASN A 62 21.63 -22.44 10.48
N TRP A 63 20.37 -22.40 10.92
CA TRP A 63 19.74 -21.20 11.50
C TRP A 63 20.60 -20.49 12.57
N PRO A 64 20.77 -19.15 12.54
CA PRO A 64 20.25 -18.15 11.58
C PRO A 64 21.15 -17.95 10.33
N ARG A 65 22.18 -18.77 10.14
CA ARG A 65 23.14 -18.71 9.03
C ARG A 65 22.63 -19.50 7.82
N CYS A 66 21.46 -19.13 7.32
CA CYS A 66 20.91 -19.74 6.10
C CYS A 66 21.79 -19.44 4.89
N LYS A 67 21.71 -20.30 3.87
CA LYS A 67 22.63 -20.27 2.72
C LYS A 67 22.52 -18.94 1.96
N SER A 68 23.66 -18.36 1.61
CA SER A 68 23.82 -17.13 0.82
C SER A 68 23.41 -15.82 1.51
N THR A 69 22.19 -15.70 2.03
CA THR A 69 21.63 -14.41 2.50
C THR A 69 21.49 -14.30 4.02
N GLY A 70 21.75 -15.37 4.78
CA GLY A 70 21.40 -15.44 6.20
C GLY A 70 19.88 -15.58 6.38
N ALA A 71 19.36 -15.24 7.55
CA ALA A 71 17.93 -15.27 7.84
C ALA A 71 17.14 -14.39 6.87
N SER A 72 16.02 -14.91 6.35
CA SER A 72 15.07 -14.21 5.48
C SER A 72 13.62 -14.47 5.90
N VAL A 73 12.74 -13.51 5.66
CA VAL A 73 11.28 -13.68 5.76
C VAL A 73 10.82 -14.82 4.85
N SER A 74 11.37 -14.91 3.64
CA SER A 74 11.06 -15.97 2.67
C SER A 74 11.39 -17.37 3.19
N ASP A 75 12.49 -17.53 3.92
CA ASP A 75 12.85 -18.81 4.56
C ASP A 75 11.84 -19.19 5.64
N PHE A 76 11.36 -18.22 6.44
CA PHE A 76 10.36 -18.49 7.47
C PHE A 76 9.02 -18.92 6.88
N ILE A 77 8.58 -18.22 5.84
CA ILE A 77 7.29 -18.52 5.20
C ILE A 77 7.41 -19.68 4.19
N ALA A 78 8.52 -20.41 4.11
CA ALA A 78 8.68 -21.53 3.18
C ALA A 78 7.95 -22.82 3.62
N ASN A 79 6.80 -22.69 4.28
CA ASN A 79 5.89 -23.81 4.58
C ASN A 79 4.43 -23.36 4.47
N THR A 80 3.51 -24.31 4.30
CA THR A 80 2.09 -24.01 4.04
C THR A 80 1.43 -23.17 5.14
N HIS A 81 1.73 -23.44 6.42
CA HIS A 81 1.12 -22.75 7.55
C HIS A 81 1.55 -21.28 7.61
N ALA A 82 2.85 -21.00 7.47
CA ALA A 82 3.41 -19.67 7.53
C ALA A 82 3.10 -18.85 6.27
N THR A 83 3.06 -19.46 5.08
CA THR A 83 2.55 -18.81 3.86
C THR A 83 1.08 -18.42 4.03
N GLY A 84 0.25 -19.34 4.53
CA GLY A 84 -1.17 -19.07 4.79
C GLY A 84 -1.36 -17.95 5.82
N GLY A 85 -0.55 -17.95 6.89
CA GLY A 85 -0.51 -16.86 7.87
C GLY A 85 -0.13 -15.52 7.24
N MET A 86 0.90 -15.50 6.39
CA MET A 86 1.32 -14.30 5.65
C MET A 86 0.19 -13.77 4.75
N ALA A 87 -0.48 -14.65 4.00
CA ALA A 87 -1.63 -14.28 3.18
C ALA A 87 -2.78 -13.70 4.02
N ALA A 88 -3.11 -14.34 5.15
CA ALA A 88 -4.18 -13.92 6.03
C ALA A 88 -3.94 -12.54 6.65
N VAL A 89 -2.73 -12.26 7.16
CA VAL A 89 -2.43 -10.97 7.78
C VAL A 89 -2.29 -9.84 6.74
N PHE A 90 -1.89 -10.15 5.51
CA PHE A 90 -1.82 -9.19 4.39
C PHE A 90 -3.15 -9.01 3.64
N PHE A 91 -4.19 -9.79 3.97
CA PHE A 91 -5.52 -9.63 3.39
C PHE A 91 -6.09 -8.23 3.66
N PHE A 92 -5.94 -7.72 4.88
CA PHE A 92 -6.55 -6.45 5.28
C PHE A 92 -5.89 -5.23 4.60
N PRO A 93 -4.55 -5.07 4.58
CA PRO A 93 -3.90 -4.08 3.73
C PRO A 93 -4.31 -4.18 2.26
N SER A 94 -4.46 -5.40 1.73
CA SER A 94 -4.91 -5.65 0.37
C SER A 94 -6.32 -5.15 0.10
N LEU A 95 -7.25 -5.43 1.01
CA LEU A 95 -8.61 -4.90 0.95
C LEU A 95 -8.61 -3.37 0.95
N HIS A 96 -7.78 -2.74 1.78
CA HIS A 96 -7.67 -1.28 1.82
C HIS A 96 -7.09 -0.69 0.54
N MET A 97 -6.14 -1.36 -0.12
CA MET A 97 -5.70 -0.93 -1.45
C MET A 97 -6.84 -0.91 -2.46
N TRP A 98 -7.70 -1.93 -2.49
CA TRP A 98 -8.89 -1.96 -3.35
C TRP A 98 -9.85 -0.81 -3.04
N GLN A 99 -10.11 -0.55 -1.77
CA GLN A 99 -10.94 0.59 -1.36
C GLN A 99 -10.32 1.92 -1.82
N ASN A 100 -9.01 2.12 -1.62
CA ASN A 100 -8.32 3.33 -2.05
C ASN A 100 -8.42 3.53 -3.57
N VAL A 101 -8.24 2.46 -4.35
CA VAL A 101 -8.36 2.50 -5.81
C VAL A 101 -9.77 2.87 -6.27
N GLU A 102 -10.83 2.43 -5.59
CA GLU A 102 -12.20 2.79 -5.98
C GLU A 102 -12.42 4.31 -5.95
N HIS A 103 -11.81 5.01 -4.98
CA HIS A 103 -11.89 6.47 -4.87
C HIS A 103 -11.18 7.22 -6.01
N ILE A 104 -10.20 6.59 -6.68
CA ILE A 104 -9.39 7.19 -7.75
C ILE A 104 -9.48 6.39 -9.06
N ARG A 105 -10.56 5.61 -9.21
CA ARG A 105 -10.75 4.66 -10.31
C ARG A 105 -10.78 5.31 -11.70
N GLN A 106 -11.07 6.60 -11.77
CA GLN A 106 -11.05 7.38 -13.01
C GLN A 106 -9.66 7.40 -13.69
N HIS A 107 -8.59 7.12 -12.94
CA HIS A 107 -7.22 7.10 -13.46
C HIS A 107 -6.84 5.74 -14.04
N ARG A 108 -6.57 5.70 -15.36
CA ARG A 108 -6.35 4.48 -16.16
C ARG A 108 -5.24 3.55 -15.65
N CYS A 109 -4.24 4.06 -14.93
CA CYS A 109 -3.09 3.27 -14.50
C CYS A 109 -3.24 2.65 -13.10
N VAL A 110 -4.20 3.12 -12.29
CA VAL A 110 -4.28 2.72 -10.88
C VAL A 110 -4.74 1.26 -10.74
N LEU A 111 -5.84 0.90 -11.40
CA LEU A 111 -6.38 -0.46 -11.33
C LEU A 111 -5.42 -1.52 -11.92
N PRO A 112 -4.84 -1.34 -13.13
CA PRO A 112 -3.89 -2.32 -13.68
C PRO A 112 -2.66 -2.54 -12.79
N THR A 113 -2.13 -1.48 -12.16
CA THR A 113 -0.97 -1.62 -11.28
C THR A 113 -1.30 -2.31 -9.97
N LEU A 114 -2.51 -2.12 -9.42
CA LEU A 114 -2.99 -2.89 -8.26
C LEU A 114 -3.12 -4.38 -8.60
N VAL A 115 -3.74 -4.70 -9.74
CA VAL A 115 -3.91 -6.09 -10.19
C VAL A 115 -2.55 -6.75 -10.42
N ALA A 116 -1.62 -6.06 -11.10
CA ALA A 116 -0.27 -6.55 -11.30
C ALA A 116 0.45 -6.83 -9.97
N PHE A 117 0.34 -5.92 -9.00
CA PHE A 117 0.88 -6.10 -7.66
C PHE A 117 0.30 -7.33 -6.95
N GLN A 118 -1.03 -7.49 -6.92
CA GLN A 118 -1.69 -8.62 -6.26
C GLN A 118 -1.33 -9.97 -6.90
N LEU A 119 -1.24 -10.02 -8.24
CA LEU A 119 -0.77 -11.19 -8.97
C LEU A 119 0.68 -11.53 -8.59
N CYS A 120 1.56 -10.54 -8.55
CA CYS A 120 2.96 -10.77 -8.17
C CYS A 120 3.10 -11.20 -6.70
N PHE A 121 2.30 -10.64 -5.79
CA PHE A 121 2.26 -11.06 -4.39
C PHE A 121 1.78 -12.52 -4.25
N GLY A 122 0.75 -12.91 -4.99
CA GLY A 122 0.28 -14.29 -5.06
C GLY A 122 1.37 -15.24 -5.58
N LEU A 123 2.06 -14.87 -6.66
CA LEU A 123 3.17 -15.65 -7.21
C LEU A 123 4.34 -15.79 -6.22
N PHE A 124 4.68 -14.72 -5.50
CA PHE A 124 5.67 -14.75 -4.42
C PHE A 124 5.32 -15.79 -3.35
N LEU A 125 4.05 -15.86 -2.93
CA LEU A 125 3.58 -16.84 -1.94
C LEU A 125 3.50 -18.27 -2.50
N MET A 126 3.21 -18.42 -3.80
CA MET A 126 3.14 -19.72 -4.48
C MET A 126 4.50 -20.32 -4.82
N CYS A 127 5.55 -19.50 -4.86
CA CYS A 127 6.91 -19.92 -5.20
C CYS A 127 7.83 -19.86 -3.97
N PRO A 128 7.69 -20.77 -2.98
CA PRO A 128 8.53 -20.77 -1.79
C PRO A 128 10.00 -21.06 -2.16
N VAL A 129 10.91 -20.44 -1.41
CA VAL A 129 12.36 -20.55 -1.64
C VAL A 129 12.88 -21.99 -1.47
N SER A 130 12.22 -22.81 -0.67
CA SER A 130 12.57 -24.22 -0.43
C SER A 130 12.35 -25.13 -1.64
N GLU A 131 11.34 -24.83 -2.48
CA GLU A 131 10.92 -25.69 -3.59
C GLU A 131 11.44 -25.17 -4.94
N VAL A 132 11.37 -23.86 -5.17
CA VAL A 132 11.63 -23.23 -6.48
C VAL A 132 12.53 -21.99 -6.36
N PRO A 133 13.76 -22.11 -5.84
CA PRO A 133 14.61 -20.95 -5.49
C PRO A 133 14.89 -20.00 -6.67
N SER A 134 15.05 -20.54 -7.89
CA SER A 134 15.28 -19.74 -9.10
C SER A 134 14.09 -18.84 -9.45
N LEU A 135 12.86 -19.37 -9.33
CA LEU A 135 11.64 -18.59 -9.58
C LEU A 135 11.31 -17.67 -8.41
N HIS A 136 11.60 -18.09 -7.18
CA HIS A 136 11.38 -17.30 -5.99
C HIS A 136 12.02 -15.91 -6.11
N GLY A 137 13.33 -15.84 -6.42
CA GLY A 137 14.04 -14.58 -6.58
C GLY A 137 13.43 -13.67 -7.66
N LEU A 138 12.93 -14.24 -8.77
CA LEU A 138 12.22 -13.49 -9.80
C LEU A 138 10.88 -12.94 -9.28
N THR A 139 10.07 -13.78 -8.64
CA THR A 139 8.75 -13.39 -8.12
C THR A 139 8.84 -12.33 -7.02
N VAL A 140 9.84 -12.39 -6.13
CA VAL A 140 10.11 -11.35 -5.12
C VAL A 140 10.42 -10.01 -5.80
N ASN A 141 11.28 -10.01 -6.83
CA ASN A 141 11.60 -8.78 -7.55
C ASN A 141 10.38 -8.18 -8.25
N LEU A 142 9.58 -9.00 -8.93
CA LEU A 142 8.34 -8.56 -9.59
C LEU A 142 7.34 -8.00 -8.56
N PHE A 143 7.18 -8.66 -7.42
CA PHE A 143 6.36 -8.21 -6.30
C PHE A 143 6.81 -6.83 -5.79
N CYS A 144 8.09 -6.67 -5.47
CA CYS A 144 8.62 -5.40 -4.96
C CYS A 144 8.48 -4.26 -5.98
N ILE A 145 8.85 -4.50 -7.26
CA ILE A 145 8.76 -3.47 -8.30
C ILE A 145 7.30 -3.06 -8.54
N SER A 146 6.38 -4.01 -8.66
CA SER A 146 4.96 -3.71 -8.86
C SER A 146 4.36 -2.96 -7.66
N ALA A 147 4.75 -3.30 -6.42
CA ALA A 147 4.35 -2.56 -5.21
C ALA A 147 4.83 -1.10 -5.25
N LEU A 148 6.11 -0.88 -5.51
CA LEU A 148 6.71 0.46 -5.57
C LEU A 148 6.08 1.32 -6.67
N VAL A 149 5.81 0.74 -7.84
CA VAL A 149 5.11 1.42 -8.94
C VAL A 149 3.69 1.81 -8.52
N HIS A 150 2.94 0.88 -7.92
CA HIS A 150 1.57 1.15 -7.48
C HIS A 150 1.53 2.24 -6.39
N TYR A 151 2.39 2.17 -5.39
CA TYR A 151 2.48 3.18 -4.33
C TYR A 151 2.96 4.54 -4.84
N GLY A 152 3.90 4.56 -5.80
CA GLY A 152 4.32 5.80 -6.44
C GLY A 152 3.19 6.50 -7.23
N ILE A 153 2.34 5.72 -7.90
CA ILE A 153 1.16 6.26 -8.61
C ILE A 153 0.10 6.76 -7.62
N THR A 154 -0.24 5.95 -6.62
CA THR A 154 -1.29 6.30 -5.63
C THR A 154 -0.88 7.48 -4.75
N LEU A 155 0.42 7.65 -4.44
CA LEU A 155 0.92 8.79 -3.66
C LEU A 155 0.58 10.15 -4.27
N ARG A 156 0.47 10.25 -5.61
CA ARG A 156 0.09 11.50 -6.31
C ARG A 156 -1.32 11.99 -5.98
N PHE A 157 -2.17 11.11 -5.45
CA PHE A 157 -3.55 11.39 -5.09
C PHE A 157 -3.78 11.48 -3.58
N CYS A 158 -2.70 11.39 -2.79
CA CYS A 158 -2.76 11.45 -1.33
C CYS A 158 -3.07 12.88 -0.86
N ALA A 159 -3.90 12.99 0.19
CA ALA A 159 -4.16 14.26 0.88
C ALA A 159 -2.88 14.87 1.46
N GLU A 160 -2.76 16.20 1.41
CA GLU A 160 -1.56 16.95 1.80
C GLU A 160 -1.09 16.64 3.24
N HIS A 161 -2.03 16.56 4.18
CA HIS A 161 -1.75 16.26 5.59
C HIS A 161 -1.04 14.89 5.79
N ARG A 162 -1.36 13.89 4.96
CA ARG A 162 -0.79 12.53 5.04
C ARG A 162 0.30 12.27 4.01
N TYR A 163 0.45 13.14 3.02
CA TYR A 163 1.40 12.99 1.92
C TYR A 163 2.82 12.72 2.40
N ARG A 164 3.33 13.52 3.34
CA ARG A 164 4.68 13.34 3.90
C ARG A 164 4.87 11.98 4.56
N GLN A 165 3.87 11.48 5.28
CA GLN A 165 3.93 10.18 5.95
C GLN A 165 3.98 9.04 4.93
N CYS A 166 3.09 9.06 3.94
CA CYS A 166 3.09 8.08 2.84
C CYS A 166 4.38 8.16 2.00
N GLN A 167 4.91 9.37 1.78
CA GLN A 167 6.19 9.57 1.09
C GLN A 167 7.36 8.95 1.87
N VAL A 168 7.43 9.16 3.18
CA VAL A 168 8.44 8.53 4.04
C VAL A 168 8.35 7.00 3.98
N LEU A 169 7.14 6.44 4.07
CA LEU A 169 6.93 4.99 3.93
C LEU A 169 7.41 4.47 2.57
N LEU A 170 7.08 5.16 1.47
CA LEU A 170 7.56 4.80 0.14
C LEU A 170 9.09 4.88 0.04
N CYS A 171 9.71 5.93 0.58
CA CYS A 171 11.17 6.06 0.62
C CYS A 171 11.83 4.94 1.42
N ILE A 172 11.25 4.55 2.57
CA ILE A 172 11.70 3.40 3.36
C ILE A 172 11.63 2.12 2.52
N ALA A 173 10.51 1.88 1.83
CA ALA A 173 10.34 0.70 0.99
C ALA A 173 11.38 0.64 -0.16
N ILE A 174 11.63 1.76 -0.83
CA ILE A 174 12.66 1.89 -1.87
C ILE A 174 14.06 1.60 -1.30
N ALA A 175 14.39 2.20 -0.14
CA ALA A 175 15.69 2.03 0.49
C ALA A 175 15.91 0.58 0.93
N THR A 176 14.92 -0.07 1.53
CA THR A 176 15.00 -1.49 1.90
C THR A 176 15.09 -2.40 0.70
N PHE A 177 14.38 -2.10 -0.40
CA PHE A 177 14.47 -2.88 -1.62
C PHE A 177 15.87 -2.76 -2.25
N ALA A 178 16.43 -1.55 -2.31
CA ALA A 178 17.80 -1.33 -2.77
C ALA A 178 18.82 -2.05 -1.88
N MET A 179 18.61 -2.06 -0.56
CA MET A 179 19.45 -2.79 0.40
C MET A 179 19.38 -4.31 0.17
N ILE A 180 18.18 -4.89 0.02
CA ILE A 180 17.99 -6.31 -0.28
C ILE A 180 18.68 -6.68 -1.60
N PHE A 181 18.53 -5.85 -2.64
CA PHE A 181 19.20 -6.07 -3.92
C PHE A 181 20.73 -6.03 -3.78
N LEU A 182 21.26 -5.05 -3.05
CA LEU A 182 22.69 -4.97 -2.75
C LEU A 182 23.20 -6.20 -1.99
N LEU A 183 22.48 -6.62 -0.95
CA LEU A 183 22.82 -7.82 -0.18
C LEU A 183 22.78 -9.08 -1.07
N ALA A 184 21.78 -9.21 -1.94
CA ALA A 184 21.72 -10.31 -2.91
C ALA A 184 22.90 -10.30 -3.88
N VAL A 185 23.35 -9.12 -4.34
CA VAL A 185 24.57 -8.99 -5.16
C VAL A 185 25.81 -9.40 -4.38
N ILE A 186 25.96 -8.95 -3.13
CA ILE A 186 27.08 -9.35 -2.26
C ILE A 186 27.10 -10.87 -2.08
N SER A 187 25.95 -11.48 -1.78
CA SER A 187 25.80 -12.94 -1.67
C SER A 187 26.13 -13.71 -2.95
N ARG A 188 26.09 -13.07 -4.12
CA ARG A 188 26.52 -13.69 -5.39
C ARG A 188 28.03 -13.70 -5.55
N PHE A 189 28.74 -12.75 -4.97
CA PHE A 189 30.20 -12.68 -4.99
C PHE A 189 30.83 -13.47 -3.83
N ASP A 190 30.23 -13.42 -2.64
CA ASP A 190 30.63 -14.16 -1.45
C ASP A 190 29.38 -14.60 -0.68
N ASP A 191 29.01 -15.88 -0.83
CA ASP A 191 27.82 -16.46 -0.21
C ASP A 191 28.02 -16.77 1.29
N THR A 192 29.22 -16.55 1.83
CA THR A 192 29.56 -16.76 3.24
C THR A 192 29.62 -15.47 4.05
N PHE A 193 29.88 -14.32 3.40
CA PHE A 193 30.06 -13.03 4.05
C PHE A 193 28.87 -12.64 4.95
N ILE A 194 27.66 -12.58 4.38
CA ILE A 194 26.45 -12.15 5.10
C ILE A 194 26.09 -13.14 6.22
N PRO A 195 26.00 -14.47 5.97
CA PRO A 195 25.67 -15.42 7.04
C PRO A 195 26.67 -15.39 8.20
N GLN A 196 27.95 -15.11 7.97
CA GLN A 196 28.97 -15.09 9.01
C GLN A 196 28.96 -13.80 9.85
N HIS A 197 28.82 -12.64 9.20
CA HIS A 197 28.99 -11.34 9.87
C HIS A 197 27.67 -10.71 10.29
N CYS A 198 26.62 -10.85 9.47
CA CYS A 198 25.37 -10.13 9.62
C CYS A 198 24.15 -11.02 9.29
N PRO A 199 23.96 -12.18 9.96
CA PRO A 199 22.95 -13.17 9.58
C PRO A 199 21.51 -12.67 9.64
N TRP A 200 21.23 -11.58 10.35
CA TRP A 200 19.89 -11.01 10.50
C TRP A 200 19.60 -9.81 9.59
N LEU A 201 20.61 -9.28 8.91
CA LEU A 201 20.50 -8.02 8.18
C LEU A 201 19.51 -8.11 7.01
N PHE A 202 19.49 -9.26 6.32
CA PHE A 202 18.57 -9.52 5.23
C PHE A 202 17.12 -9.56 5.72
N TYR A 203 16.83 -10.40 6.73
CA TYR A 203 15.53 -10.46 7.40
C TYR A 203 15.03 -9.11 7.93
N ILE A 204 15.87 -8.33 8.63
CA ILE A 204 15.48 -7.02 9.16
C ILE A 204 15.10 -6.07 8.00
N SER A 205 15.86 -6.09 6.91
CA SER A 205 15.59 -5.25 5.74
C SER A 205 14.26 -5.65 5.07
N GLU A 206 13.99 -6.95 4.92
CA GLU A 206 12.70 -7.46 4.42
C GLU A 206 11.54 -7.09 5.34
N ALA A 207 11.73 -7.25 6.66
CA ALA A 207 10.71 -6.94 7.66
C ALA A 207 10.33 -5.46 7.65
N ILE A 208 11.31 -4.55 7.56
CA ILE A 208 11.07 -3.11 7.46
C ILE A 208 10.34 -2.78 6.15
N GLY A 209 10.79 -3.34 5.02
CA GLY A 209 10.17 -3.12 3.71
C GLY A 209 8.70 -3.56 3.69
N LEU A 210 8.43 -4.82 4.08
CA LEU A 210 7.09 -5.39 4.16
C LEU A 210 6.19 -4.64 5.15
N SER A 211 6.73 -4.22 6.30
CA SER A 211 6.00 -3.41 7.28
C SER A 211 5.59 -2.06 6.68
N SER A 212 6.51 -1.39 5.99
CA SER A 212 6.21 -0.12 5.31
C SER A 212 5.12 -0.29 4.26
N MET A 213 5.22 -1.35 3.44
CA MET A 213 4.22 -1.67 2.43
C MET A 213 2.84 -2.00 3.04
N ALA A 214 2.79 -2.70 4.17
CA ALA A 214 1.54 -3.01 4.86
C ALA A 214 0.86 -1.77 5.47
N VAL A 215 1.64 -0.82 5.98
CA VAL A 215 1.14 0.41 6.61
C VAL A 215 0.72 1.46 5.58
N PHE A 216 1.36 1.50 4.40
CA PHE A 216 1.10 2.53 3.38
C PHE A 216 -0.40 2.66 2.99
N PRO A 217 -1.13 1.59 2.62
CA PRO A 217 -2.53 1.67 2.23
C PRO A 217 -3.45 2.19 3.33
N MET A 218 -3.06 1.95 4.59
CA MET A 218 -3.85 2.32 5.77
C MET A 218 -3.70 3.81 6.12
N MET A 219 -2.54 4.37 5.82
CA MET A 219 -2.23 5.79 6.04
C MET A 219 -2.67 6.69 4.87
N TRP A 220 -2.86 6.10 3.69
CA TRP A 220 -3.29 6.82 2.50
C TRP A 220 -4.76 7.27 2.63
N TYR A 221 -5.05 8.49 2.17
CA TYR A 221 -6.39 9.07 2.13
C TYR A 221 -6.54 10.04 0.96
N LEU A 222 -7.75 10.18 0.41
CA LEU A 222 -8.04 11.04 -0.73
C LEU A 222 -8.06 12.53 -0.34
N ALA A 223 -7.45 13.41 -1.15
CA ALA A 223 -7.39 14.85 -0.90
C ALA A 223 -8.75 15.57 -0.86
N GLN A 224 -9.78 15.05 -1.53
CA GLN A 224 -11.04 15.78 -1.79
C GLN A 224 -11.97 15.93 -0.58
N SER A 225 -11.79 15.14 0.48
CA SER A 225 -12.69 15.20 1.63
C SER A 225 -12.38 16.35 2.60
N ALA A 226 -11.26 17.05 2.43
CA ALA A 226 -10.87 18.15 3.33
C ALA A 226 -11.53 19.50 3.00
N SER A 227 -12.07 19.67 1.79
CA SER A 227 -12.67 20.94 1.35
C SER A 227 -14.19 21.04 1.53
N GLY A 228 -14.83 20.00 2.09
CA GLY A 228 -16.30 19.90 2.16
C GLY A 228 -16.94 20.33 3.48
N GLU A 229 -16.21 20.40 4.58
CA GLU A 229 -16.79 20.65 5.91
C GLU A 229 -16.72 22.12 6.40
N ASP A 230 -15.96 22.99 5.74
CA ASP A 230 -15.91 24.43 6.11
C ASP A 230 -16.97 25.29 5.38
N GLY A 231 -17.88 24.68 4.63
CA GLY A 231 -18.86 25.37 3.77
C GLY A 231 -20.19 25.78 4.41
N GLY A 232 -20.34 25.67 5.73
CA GLY A 232 -21.58 26.03 6.45
C GLY A 232 -21.62 27.46 7.00
N ALA A 233 -20.50 28.17 7.04
CA ALA A 233 -20.45 29.57 7.45
C ALA A 233 -20.18 30.45 6.24
N SER A 234 -21.27 30.98 5.68
CA SER A 234 -21.28 32.03 4.66
C SER A 234 -20.28 33.15 4.98
N SER A 235 -19.12 33.17 4.31
CA SER A 235 -18.23 34.32 4.29
C SER A 235 -18.57 35.19 3.07
N PRO A 236 -19.19 36.38 3.23
CA PRO A 236 -19.70 37.20 2.12
C PRO A 236 -18.62 37.90 1.27
N THR A 237 -17.34 37.56 1.44
CA THR A 237 -16.24 38.45 1.05
C THR A 237 -15.70 38.23 -0.36
N ARG A 238 -16.30 37.34 -1.17
CA ARG A 238 -15.85 37.10 -2.56
C ARG A 238 -16.61 37.85 -3.64
N GLU A 239 -17.65 38.62 -3.29
CA GLU A 239 -18.32 39.51 -4.26
C GLU A 239 -17.60 40.85 -4.47
N LEU A 240 -16.64 41.25 -3.61
CA LEU A 240 -15.94 42.53 -3.80
C LEU A 240 -14.80 42.50 -4.81
N ALA A 241 -14.30 41.33 -5.22
CA ALA A 241 -13.17 41.25 -6.16
C ALA A 241 -13.59 41.23 -7.64
N ALA A 242 -14.88 41.02 -7.95
CA ALA A 242 -15.38 41.03 -9.33
C ALA A 242 -15.74 42.44 -9.84
N GLY A 243 -15.81 43.44 -8.96
CA GLY A 243 -16.17 44.82 -9.32
C GLY A 243 -15.01 45.72 -9.79
N LEU A 244 -13.75 45.32 -9.59
CA LEU A 244 -12.59 46.20 -9.82
C LEU A 244 -11.84 45.96 -11.14
N SER A 245 -12.19 44.95 -11.94
CA SER A 245 -11.49 44.65 -13.20
C SER A 245 -12.17 45.15 -14.47
N ALA A 246 -13.27 45.90 -14.37
CA ALA A 246 -14.03 46.40 -15.53
C ALA A 246 -13.68 47.84 -15.96
N GLY A 247 -12.62 48.45 -15.42
CA GLY A 247 -12.35 49.88 -15.60
C GLY A 247 -10.91 50.25 -15.96
N HIS A 248 -10.28 49.60 -16.93
CA HIS A 248 -9.03 50.12 -17.51
C HIS A 248 -8.72 49.52 -18.89
N LEU A 249 -9.35 50.06 -19.94
CA LEU A 249 -8.85 50.02 -21.33
C LEU A 249 -9.68 50.98 -22.20
N GLN A 250 -9.39 52.28 -22.05
CA GLN A 250 -9.64 53.31 -23.06
C GLN A 250 -8.45 54.28 -23.07
N SER A 251 -7.50 54.03 -23.97
CA SER A 251 -6.65 55.03 -24.64
C SER A 251 -5.80 54.34 -25.71
#